data_AF-A0A537Y2R4-F1
#
_entry.id   AF-A0A537Y2R4-F1
#
_cell.length_a   1.000
_cell.length_b   1.000
_cell.length_c   1.000
_cell.angle_alpha   90.00
_cell.angle_beta   90.00
_cell.angle_gamma   90.00
#
_symmetry.space_group_name_H-M   'P 1'
#
loop_
_entity.id
_entity.type
_entity.pdbx_description
1 polymer ?
#
loop_
_entity_poly.entity_id
_entity_poly.type
_entity_poly.pdbx_seq_one_letter_code
_entity_poly.pdbx_strand_id
1 'polypeptide(L)'
;MRSDHWLRPLVGGALLAIAAVSSAAAEGTFDIPAGAHFNKQKLEKIGEFFRNEIAAEKIPGAILLIQQHGKPVYHEFFGVRDTTTKAPMTDDTIFRIFSMTKPITSVAAMLLIDQHKIKIGDPVATYIPSFATAKVGVEKKAEDGEKVLALEPLRRPLTILDLMTQTSGITYGFYGDSMVRKAYANAKIYDGDFSNAEFAERIAQLPLQEQPGTLWDYGHSTDILGRVIEVASGKSLLQYEKDNLLGPLGMTDTTFYVTDAAKKKLIAKPMPKDSDFRVGFL
;
A
#
# COMPACT_ATOMS: atom_id res chain seq x y z
N MET A 1 -38.14 -62.60 -42.79
CA MET A 1 -38.27 -62.74 -44.25
C MET A 1 -37.90 -61.40 -44.86
N ARG A 2 -36.75 -61.30 -45.57
CA ARG A 2 -36.23 -60.13 -46.33
C ARG A 2 -35.88 -58.89 -45.47
N SER A 3 -34.85 -58.10 -45.74
CA SER A 3 -33.88 -58.02 -46.85
C SER A 3 -32.71 -57.13 -46.44
N ASP A 4 -31.60 -57.33 -47.13
CA ASP A 4 -30.32 -56.61 -47.10
C ASP A 4 -30.40 -55.08 -47.11
N HIS A 5 -29.36 -54.40 -46.62
CA HIS A 5 -28.48 -53.57 -47.45
C HIS A 5 -27.24 -53.09 -46.66
N TRP A 6 -26.07 -53.41 -47.20
CA TRP A 6 -24.77 -52.87 -46.86
C TRP A 6 -24.63 -51.43 -47.38
N LEU A 7 -23.94 -50.54 -46.65
CA LEU A 7 -23.08 -49.49 -47.21
C LEU A 7 -22.08 -48.94 -46.18
N ARG A 8 -20.93 -48.52 -46.72
CA ARG A 8 -19.57 -48.44 -46.15
C ARG A 8 -19.35 -47.19 -45.28
N PRO A 9 -18.28 -47.15 -44.44
CA PRO A 9 -18.03 -46.04 -43.53
C PRO A 9 -17.44 -44.84 -44.26
N LEU A 10 -18.05 -43.66 -44.09
CA LEU A 10 -17.44 -42.39 -44.48
C LEU A 10 -16.63 -41.85 -43.29
N VAL A 11 -15.32 -41.89 -43.47
CA VAL A 11 -14.31 -41.22 -42.65
C VAL A 11 -14.50 -39.71 -42.83
N GLY A 12 -15.18 -39.06 -41.88
CA GLY A 12 -15.25 -37.62 -41.76
C GLY A 12 -14.21 -37.14 -40.75
N GLY A 13 -13.03 -36.75 -41.23
CA GLY A 13 -11.99 -36.16 -40.39
C GLY A 13 -12.42 -34.79 -39.88
N ALA A 14 -12.69 -34.68 -38.58
CA ALA A 14 -12.77 -33.40 -37.90
C ALA A 14 -11.35 -32.87 -37.66
N LEU A 15 -10.93 -31.92 -38.50
CA LEU A 15 -9.75 -31.09 -38.26
C LEU A 15 -10.00 -30.23 -37.01
N LEU A 16 -9.53 -30.69 -35.86
CA LEU A 16 -9.35 -29.88 -34.66
C LEU A 16 -8.21 -28.90 -34.93
N ALA A 17 -8.55 -27.68 -35.35
CA ALA A 17 -7.63 -26.56 -35.31
C ALA A 17 -7.39 -26.20 -33.83
N ILE A 18 -6.35 -26.79 -33.24
CA ILE A 18 -5.79 -26.31 -31.97
C ILE A 18 -5.18 -24.95 -32.30
N ALA A 19 -5.92 -23.88 -32.05
CA ALA A 19 -5.33 -22.55 -31.96
C ALA A 19 -4.36 -22.60 -30.78
N ALA A 20 -3.08 -22.75 -31.07
CA ALA A 20 -2.03 -22.51 -30.11
C ALA A 20 -2.14 -21.04 -29.71
N VAL A 21 -2.76 -20.79 -28.55
CA VAL A 21 -2.65 -19.51 -27.87
C VAL A 21 -1.18 -19.43 -27.48
N SER A 22 -0.36 -18.78 -28.32
CA SER A 22 0.96 -18.34 -27.91
C SER A 22 0.75 -17.41 -26.74
N SER A 23 0.92 -17.93 -25.53
CA SER A 23 1.23 -17.12 -24.37
C SER A 23 2.61 -16.56 -24.64
N ALA A 24 2.65 -15.41 -25.32
CA ALA A 24 3.81 -14.54 -25.30
C ALA A 24 3.88 -13.94 -23.88
N ALA A 25 4.17 -14.79 -22.90
CA ALA A 25 4.83 -14.33 -21.69
C ALA A 25 6.22 -13.89 -22.17
N ALA A 26 6.53 -12.61 -21.99
CA ALA A 26 7.91 -12.21 -22.02
C ALA A 26 8.61 -12.94 -20.87
N GLU A 27 9.18 -14.11 -21.15
CA GLU A 27 10.15 -14.75 -20.26
C GLU A 27 11.39 -13.85 -20.28
N GLY A 28 11.35 -12.80 -19.47
CA GLY A 28 12.56 -12.13 -19.05
C GLY A 28 13.37 -13.17 -18.30
N THR A 29 14.48 -13.62 -18.87
CA THR A 29 15.48 -14.34 -18.10
C THR A 29 16.05 -13.34 -17.10
N PHE A 30 15.59 -13.40 -15.85
CA PHE A 30 16.12 -12.59 -14.75
C PHE A 30 17.52 -13.07 -14.30
N ASP A 31 18.10 -14.04 -14.99
CA ASP A 31 19.46 -14.52 -14.75
C ASP A 31 20.46 -13.42 -15.10
N ILE A 32 20.87 -12.68 -14.07
CA ILE A 32 22.03 -11.80 -14.12
C ILE A 32 23.24 -12.69 -14.45
N PRO A 33 23.93 -12.48 -15.59
CA PRO A 33 25.05 -13.31 -15.98
C PRO A 33 26.10 -13.40 -14.86
N ALA A 34 26.69 -14.58 -14.66
CA ALA A 34 27.77 -14.75 -13.69
C ALA A 34 28.91 -13.77 -14.02
N GLY A 35 29.31 -12.94 -13.03
CA GLY A 35 30.32 -11.89 -13.23
C GLY A 35 29.80 -10.60 -13.87
N ALA A 36 28.48 -10.45 -14.08
CA ALA A 36 27.92 -9.16 -14.44
C ALA A 36 28.18 -8.15 -13.32
N HIS A 37 28.71 -7.00 -13.70
CA HIS A 37 28.98 -5.89 -12.80
C HIS A 37 28.16 -4.68 -13.23
N PHE A 38 27.83 -3.81 -12.28
CA PHE A 38 27.24 -2.52 -12.61
C PHE A 38 28.19 -1.73 -13.52
N ASN A 39 27.63 -1.21 -14.61
CA ASN A 39 28.35 -0.33 -15.50
C ASN A 39 28.45 1.06 -14.84
N LYS A 40 29.67 1.48 -14.47
CA LYS A 40 29.92 2.76 -13.79
C LYS A 40 29.39 3.97 -14.57
N GLN A 41 29.60 4.00 -15.89
CA GLN A 41 29.12 5.09 -16.75
C GLN A 41 27.59 5.18 -16.77
N LYS A 42 26.88 4.04 -16.65
CA LYS A 42 25.41 4.04 -16.52
C LYS A 42 24.97 4.50 -15.13
N LEU A 43 25.70 4.15 -14.07
CA LEU A 43 25.44 4.64 -12.72
C LEU A 43 25.65 6.16 -12.61
N GLU A 44 26.66 6.71 -13.27
CA GLU A 44 26.92 8.16 -13.31
C GLU A 44 25.72 8.97 -13.82
N LYS A 45 24.95 8.41 -14.77
CA LYS A 45 23.71 9.03 -15.29
C LYS A 45 22.63 9.21 -14.22
N ILE A 46 22.64 8.36 -13.18
CA ILE A 46 21.72 8.51 -12.05
C ILE A 46 22.08 9.77 -11.25
N GLY A 47 23.36 9.97 -10.98
CA GLY A 47 23.84 11.18 -10.30
C GLY A 47 23.57 12.44 -11.12
N GLU A 48 23.74 12.38 -12.44
CA GLU A 48 23.39 13.49 -13.35
C GLU A 48 21.90 13.83 -13.28
N PHE A 49 21.03 12.82 -13.28
CA PHE A 49 19.59 13.02 -13.13
C PHE A 49 19.25 13.80 -11.85
N PHE A 50 19.72 13.34 -10.68
CA PHE A 50 19.40 14.04 -9.42
C PHE A 50 19.99 15.45 -9.36
N ARG A 51 21.22 15.65 -9.85
CA ARG A 51 21.81 17.00 -9.93
C ARG A 51 20.99 17.93 -10.83
N ASN A 52 20.48 17.43 -11.95
CA ASN A 52 19.62 18.20 -12.86
C ASN A 52 18.25 18.53 -12.24
N GLU A 53 17.62 17.58 -11.54
CA GLU A 53 16.34 17.84 -10.86
C GLU A 53 16.47 18.85 -9.71
N ILE A 54 17.62 18.86 -9.02
CA ILE A 54 17.96 19.88 -8.01
C ILE A 54 18.23 21.24 -8.67
N ALA A 55 19.03 21.28 -9.74
CA ALA A 55 19.31 22.50 -10.48
C ALA A 55 18.05 23.14 -11.09
N ALA A 56 17.06 22.31 -11.45
CA ALA A 56 15.75 22.73 -11.91
C ALA A 56 14.77 23.09 -10.78
N GLU A 57 15.21 23.11 -9.51
CA GLU A 57 14.40 23.39 -8.32
C GLU A 57 13.16 22.49 -8.17
N LYS A 58 13.20 21.26 -8.68
CA LYS A 58 12.09 20.31 -8.54
C LYS A 58 12.13 19.55 -7.21
N ILE A 59 13.32 19.26 -6.71
CA ILE A 59 13.54 18.64 -5.40
C ILE A 59 14.67 19.36 -4.66
N PRO A 60 14.66 19.40 -3.30
CA PRO A 60 15.76 19.97 -2.52
C PRO A 60 17.05 19.13 -2.58
N GLY A 61 16.87 17.81 -2.60
CA GLY A 61 17.93 16.82 -2.45
C GLY A 61 17.37 15.40 -2.45
N ALA A 62 18.27 14.42 -2.48
CA ALA A 62 17.92 13.00 -2.48
C ALA A 62 19.03 12.14 -1.87
N ILE A 63 18.67 10.96 -1.40
CA ILE A 63 19.61 9.87 -1.06
C ILE A 63 19.24 8.68 -1.94
N LEU A 64 20.23 8.06 -2.58
CA LEU A 64 20.01 6.81 -3.30
C LEU A 64 21.00 5.75 -2.83
N LEU A 65 20.45 4.62 -2.39
CA LEU A 65 21.16 3.39 -2.11
C LEU A 65 20.69 2.28 -3.07
N ILE A 66 21.64 1.65 -3.76
CA ILE A 66 21.40 0.41 -4.50
C ILE A 66 22.27 -0.66 -3.85
N GLN A 67 21.65 -1.77 -3.48
CA GLN A 67 22.31 -2.90 -2.83
C GLN A 67 22.07 -4.19 -3.61
N GLN A 68 23.14 -4.96 -3.86
CA GLN A 68 23.07 -6.26 -4.52
C GLN A 68 23.93 -7.26 -3.74
N HIS A 69 23.42 -8.47 -3.51
CA HIS A 69 24.11 -9.53 -2.75
C HIS A 69 24.66 -9.05 -1.40
N GLY A 70 23.87 -8.23 -0.69
CA GLY A 70 24.26 -7.70 0.63
C GLY A 70 25.32 -6.60 0.59
N LYS A 71 25.72 -6.09 -0.58
CA LYS A 71 26.74 -5.04 -0.72
C LYS A 71 26.20 -3.78 -1.40
N PRO A 72 26.50 -2.58 -0.89
CA PRO A 72 26.18 -1.34 -1.59
C PRO A 72 26.98 -1.27 -2.89
N VAL A 73 26.28 -1.07 -4.00
CA VAL A 73 26.87 -0.92 -5.34
C VAL A 73 26.76 0.51 -5.86
N TYR A 74 25.88 1.30 -5.24
CA TYR A 74 25.76 2.74 -5.43
C TYR A 74 25.20 3.35 -4.15
N HIS A 75 25.85 4.38 -3.64
CA HIS A 75 25.38 5.11 -2.47
C HIS A 75 25.81 6.58 -2.57
N GLU A 76 24.88 7.47 -2.87
CA GLU A 76 25.17 8.89 -3.05
C GLU A 76 24.09 9.78 -2.42
N PHE A 77 24.54 10.96 -2.01
CA PHE A 77 23.71 12.03 -1.44
C PHE A 77 23.75 13.24 -2.38
N PHE A 78 22.59 13.86 -2.58
CA PHE A 78 22.43 14.99 -3.48
C PHE A 78 21.75 16.14 -2.75
N GLY A 79 22.24 17.36 -2.97
CA GLY A 79 21.58 18.58 -2.53
C GLY A 79 21.47 18.72 -1.01
N VAL A 80 20.33 19.26 -0.58
CA VAL A 80 20.08 19.65 0.82
C VAL A 80 18.80 19.02 1.32
N ARG A 81 18.74 18.74 2.63
CA ARG A 81 17.50 18.31 3.30
C ARG A 81 16.58 19.47 3.66
N ASP A 82 17.09 20.71 3.62
CA ASP A 82 16.34 21.93 3.94
C ASP A 82 16.86 23.10 3.09
N THR A 83 16.01 23.65 2.23
CA THR A 83 16.36 24.74 1.32
C THR A 83 16.61 26.08 2.02
N THR A 84 16.13 26.25 3.24
CA THR A 84 16.32 27.47 4.05
C THR A 84 17.63 27.42 4.80
N THR A 85 17.90 26.33 5.55
CA THR A 85 19.14 26.19 6.32
C THR A 85 20.33 25.76 5.47
N LYS A 86 20.07 25.28 4.24
CA LYS A 86 21.05 24.68 3.32
C LYS A 86 21.80 23.48 3.91
N ALA A 87 21.22 22.84 4.92
CA ALA A 87 21.82 21.67 5.53
C ALA A 87 21.89 20.51 4.51
N PRO A 88 23.06 19.85 4.35
CA PRO A 88 23.24 18.85 3.31
C PRO A 88 22.37 17.62 3.54
N MET A 89 22.11 16.88 2.47
CA MET A 89 21.56 15.54 2.60
C MET A 89 22.63 14.58 3.17
N THR A 90 22.25 13.75 4.15
CA THR A 90 23.15 12.84 4.89
C THR A 90 22.43 11.56 5.28
N ASP A 91 23.17 10.47 5.56
CA ASP A 91 22.62 9.16 5.93
C ASP A 91 21.64 9.17 7.12
N ASP A 92 21.82 10.11 8.04
CA ASP A 92 20.96 10.31 9.22
C ASP A 92 19.76 11.23 8.95
N THR A 93 19.54 11.64 7.69
CA THR A 93 18.38 12.46 7.33
C THR A 93 17.09 11.64 7.50
N ILE A 94 16.15 12.19 8.26
CA ILE A 94 14.87 11.56 8.55
C ILE A 94 13.84 12.00 7.51
N PHE A 95 13.18 11.04 6.87
CA PHE A 95 12.12 11.29 5.89
C PHE A 95 10.76 10.92 6.45
N ARG A 96 9.74 11.70 6.07
CA ARG A 96 8.35 11.24 6.18
C ARG A 96 8.11 10.25 5.05
N ILE A 97 7.93 8.98 5.37
CA ILE A 97 7.89 7.90 4.38
C ILE A 97 6.47 7.58 3.89
N PHE A 98 5.44 8.18 4.48
CA PHE A 98 4.03 8.04 4.08
C PHE A 98 3.62 6.58 3.84
N SER A 99 3.18 6.25 2.64
CA SER A 99 2.68 4.92 2.31
C SER A 99 3.74 3.82 2.34
N MET A 100 5.04 4.15 2.38
CA MET A 100 6.10 3.18 2.65
C MET A 100 6.05 2.61 4.08
N THR A 101 5.25 3.20 4.98
CA THR A 101 4.91 2.57 6.27
C THR A 101 4.14 1.27 6.09
N LYS A 102 3.34 1.12 5.02
CA LYS A 102 2.43 -0.02 4.84
C LYS A 102 3.16 -1.37 4.82
N PRO A 103 4.28 -1.55 4.08
CA PRO A 103 5.10 -2.77 4.18
C PRO A 103 5.58 -3.09 5.60
N ILE A 104 5.96 -2.10 6.41
CA ILE A 104 6.39 -2.30 7.81
C ILE A 104 5.24 -2.90 8.62
N THR A 105 4.06 -2.27 8.56
CA THR A 105 2.85 -2.74 9.24
C THR A 105 2.40 -4.13 8.74
N SER A 106 2.50 -4.40 7.42
CA SER A 106 2.19 -5.72 6.86
C SER A 106 3.15 -6.81 7.36
N VAL A 107 4.45 -6.53 7.46
CA VAL A 107 5.42 -7.47 8.05
C VAL A 107 5.11 -7.69 9.53
N ALA A 108 4.79 -6.63 10.27
CA ALA A 108 4.38 -6.75 11.67
C ALA A 108 3.13 -7.65 11.85
N ALA A 109 2.13 -7.51 10.96
CA ALA A 109 0.98 -8.42 10.92
C ALA A 109 1.38 -9.87 10.58
N MET A 110 2.28 -10.07 9.62
CA MET A 110 2.78 -11.40 9.26
C MET A 110 3.52 -12.08 10.42
N LEU A 111 4.23 -11.33 11.27
CA LEU A 111 4.84 -11.88 12.48
C LEU A 111 3.79 -12.37 13.48
N LEU A 112 2.64 -11.70 13.61
CA LEU A 112 1.52 -12.22 14.43
C LEU A 112 0.88 -13.47 13.81
N ILE A 113 0.82 -13.56 12.48
CA ILE A 113 0.33 -14.74 11.76
C ILE A 113 1.25 -15.94 11.99
N ASP A 114 2.56 -15.74 11.88
CA ASP A 114 3.58 -16.76 12.15
C ASP A 114 3.50 -17.25 13.61
N GLN A 115 3.22 -16.34 14.55
CA GLN A 115 2.97 -16.65 15.96
C GLN A 115 1.58 -17.26 16.24
N HIS A 116 0.77 -17.50 15.21
CA HIS A 116 -0.61 -18.00 15.31
C HIS A 116 -1.56 -17.14 16.18
N LYS A 117 -1.24 -15.85 16.36
CA LYS A 117 -2.07 -14.91 17.15
C LYS A 117 -3.21 -14.32 16.34
N ILE A 118 -3.04 -14.21 15.03
CA ILE A 118 -4.08 -13.85 14.07
C ILE A 118 -3.98 -14.79 12.86
N LYS A 119 -5.04 -14.91 12.06
CA LYS A 119 -5.02 -15.64 10.79
C LYS A 119 -5.38 -14.70 9.65
N ILE A 120 -4.82 -14.97 8.48
CA ILE A 120 -5.08 -14.18 7.26
C ILE A 120 -6.57 -14.18 6.87
N GLY A 121 -7.29 -15.26 7.18
CA GLY A 121 -8.72 -15.40 6.92
C GLY A 121 -9.62 -14.90 8.05
N ASP A 122 -9.08 -14.40 9.16
CA ASP A 122 -9.92 -13.96 10.27
C ASP A 122 -10.78 -12.76 9.83
N PRO A 123 -12.07 -12.72 10.23
CA PRO A 123 -12.86 -11.51 10.10
C PRO A 123 -12.26 -10.38 10.93
N VAL A 124 -12.15 -9.18 10.37
CA VAL A 124 -11.70 -7.98 11.08
C VAL A 124 -12.58 -7.68 12.31
N ALA A 125 -13.87 -8.01 12.22
CA ALA A 125 -14.83 -7.89 13.31
C ALA A 125 -14.46 -8.69 14.57
N THR A 126 -13.58 -9.70 14.46
CA THR A 126 -13.03 -10.43 15.61
C THR A 126 -12.19 -9.52 16.51
N TYR A 127 -11.51 -8.54 15.91
CA TYR A 127 -10.59 -7.62 16.59
C TYR A 127 -11.19 -6.23 16.77
N ILE A 128 -12.06 -5.80 15.83
CA ILE A 128 -12.70 -4.49 15.83
C ILE A 128 -14.20 -4.69 15.55
N PRO A 129 -15.01 -4.96 16.61
CA PRO A 129 -16.40 -5.42 16.46
C PRO A 129 -17.32 -4.54 15.61
N SER A 130 -17.06 -3.23 15.55
CA SER A 130 -17.86 -2.29 14.75
C SER A 130 -17.87 -2.58 13.25
N PHE A 131 -16.87 -3.31 12.73
CA PHE A 131 -16.89 -3.78 11.34
C PHE A 131 -17.90 -4.90 11.07
N ALA A 132 -18.50 -5.53 12.10
CA ALA A 132 -19.54 -6.54 11.92
C ALA A 132 -20.80 -5.98 11.25
N THR A 133 -21.08 -4.69 11.45
CA THR A 133 -22.27 -4.00 10.93
C THR A 133 -21.98 -3.12 9.71
N ALA A 134 -20.75 -3.14 9.19
CA ALA A 134 -20.36 -2.35 8.04
C ALA A 134 -21.26 -2.64 6.82
N LYS A 135 -21.44 -1.62 5.98
CA LYS A 135 -22.27 -1.65 4.78
C LYS A 135 -21.48 -1.18 3.58
N VAL A 136 -21.85 -1.63 2.39
CA VAL A 136 -21.30 -1.12 1.12
C VAL A 136 -22.22 -0.03 0.59
N GLY A 137 -21.66 1.09 0.16
CA GLY A 137 -22.38 2.15 -0.51
C GLY A 137 -22.48 1.88 -2.01
N VAL A 138 -23.70 1.84 -2.54
CA VAL A 138 -23.99 1.63 -3.96
C VAL A 138 -24.73 2.85 -4.50
N GLU A 139 -24.13 3.55 -5.47
CA GLU A 139 -24.81 4.64 -6.17
C GLU A 139 -25.94 4.08 -7.04
N LYS A 140 -27.16 4.54 -6.78
CA LYS A 140 -28.37 4.23 -7.56
C LYS A 140 -28.97 5.52 -8.10
N LYS A 141 -29.77 5.42 -9.16
CA LYS A 141 -30.60 6.53 -9.62
C LYS A 141 -31.94 6.47 -8.90
N ALA A 142 -32.34 7.58 -8.29
CA ALA A 142 -33.69 7.77 -7.79
C ALA A 142 -34.68 8.02 -8.94
N GLU A 143 -35.99 8.01 -8.63
CA GLU A 143 -37.06 8.19 -9.62
C GLU A 143 -37.01 9.55 -10.32
N ASP A 144 -36.47 10.57 -9.66
CA ASP A 144 -36.24 11.93 -10.19
C ASP A 144 -34.94 12.06 -11.01
N GLY A 145 -34.16 10.98 -11.12
CA GLY A 145 -32.89 10.93 -11.84
C GLY A 145 -31.65 11.34 -11.01
N GLU A 146 -31.83 11.78 -9.76
CA GLU A 146 -30.73 12.12 -8.86
C GLU A 146 -29.96 10.87 -8.41
N LYS A 147 -28.66 11.06 -8.13
CA LYS A 147 -27.83 9.99 -7.58
C LYS A 147 -28.06 9.89 -6.08
N VAL A 148 -28.43 8.70 -5.62
CA VAL A 148 -28.60 8.38 -4.21
C VAL A 148 -27.65 7.26 -3.79
N LEU A 149 -27.16 7.31 -2.56
CA LEU A 149 -26.31 6.26 -2.00
C LEU A 149 -27.18 5.26 -1.23
N ALA A 150 -27.36 4.06 -1.79
CA ALA A 150 -27.99 2.95 -1.09
C ALA A 150 -26.96 2.17 -0.28
N LEU A 151 -27.33 1.71 0.93
CA LEU A 151 -26.46 0.88 1.76
C LEU A 151 -26.87 -0.59 1.65
N GLU A 152 -25.92 -1.43 1.26
CA GLU A 152 -26.12 -2.88 1.12
C GLU A 152 -25.31 -3.65 2.18
N PRO A 153 -25.80 -4.79 2.67
CA PRO A 153 -25.02 -5.64 3.58
C PRO A 153 -23.77 -6.20 2.89
N LEU A 154 -22.77 -6.54 3.68
CA LEU A 154 -21.62 -7.29 3.18
C LEU A 154 -22.07 -8.68 2.71
N ARG A 155 -21.60 -9.12 1.53
CA ARG A 155 -21.84 -10.48 1.02
C ARG A 155 -21.04 -11.55 1.77
N ARG A 156 -19.93 -11.14 2.36
CA ARG A 156 -19.08 -11.93 3.27
C ARG A 156 -18.39 -10.99 4.26
N PRO A 157 -17.89 -11.48 5.39
CA PRO A 157 -17.09 -10.66 6.31
C PRO A 157 -15.84 -10.09 5.63
N LEU A 158 -15.46 -8.88 6.02
CA LEU A 158 -14.17 -8.26 5.69
C LEU A 158 -13.06 -8.97 6.49
N THR A 159 -11.99 -9.42 5.82
CA THR A 159 -10.93 -10.25 6.43
C THR A 159 -9.58 -9.54 6.55
N ILE A 160 -8.65 -10.11 7.33
CA ILE A 160 -7.26 -9.62 7.40
C ILE A 160 -6.60 -9.62 6.02
N LEU A 161 -6.83 -10.66 5.20
CA LEU A 161 -6.34 -10.72 3.82
C LEU A 161 -6.77 -9.48 3.03
N ASP A 162 -8.05 -9.12 3.13
CA ASP A 162 -8.59 -7.98 2.39
C ASP A 162 -7.94 -6.65 2.79
N LEU A 163 -7.60 -6.50 4.07
CA LEU A 163 -6.86 -5.32 4.53
C LEU A 163 -5.45 -5.27 3.91
N MET A 164 -4.76 -6.41 3.90
CA MET A 164 -3.38 -6.52 3.40
C MET A 164 -3.30 -6.34 1.88
N THR A 165 -4.32 -6.77 1.14
CA THR A 165 -4.36 -6.69 -0.33
C THR A 165 -5.09 -5.46 -0.86
N GLN A 166 -5.56 -4.54 0.00
CA GLN A 166 -6.36 -3.38 -0.39
C GLN A 166 -7.61 -3.79 -1.20
N THR A 167 -8.27 -4.87 -0.77
CA THR A 167 -9.53 -5.36 -1.33
C THR A 167 -10.65 -5.34 -0.30
N SER A 168 -10.51 -4.54 0.75
CA SER A 168 -11.45 -4.47 1.88
C SER A 168 -12.71 -3.65 1.57
N GLY A 169 -12.68 -2.83 0.53
CA GLY A 169 -13.69 -1.80 0.26
C GLY A 169 -13.50 -0.52 1.08
N ILE A 170 -12.54 -0.47 2.00
CA ILE A 170 -12.16 0.76 2.71
C ILE A 170 -11.31 1.60 1.74
N THR A 171 -11.73 2.85 1.51
CA THR A 171 -11.13 3.74 0.51
C THR A 171 -10.47 4.97 1.15
N TYR A 172 -9.91 5.87 0.34
CA TYR A 172 -9.57 7.23 0.76
C TYR A 172 -10.58 8.25 0.22
N GLY A 173 -10.78 9.34 0.95
CA GLY A 173 -11.66 10.43 0.52
C GLY A 173 -11.02 11.44 -0.45
N PHE A 174 -9.70 11.45 -0.61
CA PHE A 174 -8.99 12.53 -1.32
C PHE A 174 -8.85 12.32 -2.85
N TYR A 175 -9.18 11.14 -3.38
CA TYR A 175 -9.15 10.87 -4.81
C TYR A 175 -10.52 10.36 -5.29
N GLY A 176 -10.76 10.35 -6.61
CA GLY A 176 -12.04 9.89 -7.17
C GLY A 176 -13.23 10.82 -6.84
N ASP A 177 -14.42 10.50 -7.36
CA ASP A 177 -15.60 11.38 -7.25
C ASP A 177 -16.90 10.68 -6.79
N SER A 178 -16.80 9.42 -6.35
CA SER A 178 -17.94 8.64 -5.85
C SER A 178 -18.52 9.22 -4.55
N MET A 179 -19.83 9.02 -4.33
CA MET A 179 -20.54 9.45 -3.12
C MET A 179 -19.93 8.89 -1.83
N VAL A 180 -19.41 7.65 -1.84
CA VAL A 180 -18.70 7.07 -0.68
C VAL A 180 -17.43 7.86 -0.36
N ARG A 181 -16.58 8.13 -1.37
CA ARG A 181 -15.36 8.93 -1.17
C ARG A 181 -15.65 10.34 -0.69
N LYS A 182 -16.72 10.97 -1.19
CA LYS A 182 -17.22 12.25 -0.67
C LYS A 182 -17.65 12.13 0.80
N ALA A 183 -18.29 11.04 1.20
CA ALA A 183 -18.60 10.79 2.60
C ALA A 183 -17.32 10.70 3.46
N TYR A 184 -16.27 9.99 3.00
CA TYR A 184 -14.97 9.94 3.68
C TYR A 184 -14.32 11.33 3.80
N ALA A 185 -14.31 12.10 2.71
CA ALA A 185 -13.75 13.46 2.69
C ALA A 185 -14.45 14.40 3.67
N ASN A 186 -15.77 14.25 3.83
CA ASN A 186 -16.60 15.11 4.69
C ASN A 186 -16.71 14.61 6.14
N ALA A 187 -16.30 13.37 6.42
CA ALA A 187 -16.48 12.73 7.72
C ALA A 187 -15.50 13.20 8.80
N LYS A 188 -14.58 14.12 8.49
CA LYS A 188 -13.64 14.70 9.46
C LYS A 188 -12.83 13.63 10.21
N ILE A 189 -12.47 12.56 9.51
CA ILE A 189 -11.81 11.39 10.10
C ILE A 189 -10.46 11.71 10.76
N TYR A 190 -9.87 12.85 10.43
CA TYR A 190 -8.59 13.34 10.98
C TYR A 190 -8.74 14.48 12.00
N ASP A 191 -9.95 14.86 12.41
CA ASP A 191 -10.12 15.97 13.36
C ASP A 191 -9.66 15.54 14.77
N GLY A 192 -8.90 16.41 15.43
CA GLY A 192 -8.43 16.25 16.80
C GLY A 192 -7.15 15.43 16.97
N ASP A 193 -6.82 15.13 18.23
CA ASP A 193 -5.77 14.19 18.62
C ASP A 193 -6.43 12.87 19.02
N PHE A 194 -6.23 11.83 18.22
CA PHE A 194 -6.99 10.59 18.30
C PHE A 194 -6.08 9.36 18.19
N SER A 195 -6.56 8.24 18.74
CA SER A 195 -5.85 6.96 18.67
C SER A 195 -6.23 6.15 17.44
N ASN A 196 -5.45 5.11 17.12
CA ASN A 196 -5.81 4.11 16.11
C ASN A 196 -7.16 3.43 16.39
N ALA A 197 -7.51 3.26 17.67
CA ALA A 197 -8.81 2.72 18.07
C ALA A 197 -9.94 3.65 17.63
N GLU A 198 -9.83 4.94 17.95
CA GLU A 198 -10.82 5.93 17.56
C GLU A 198 -10.89 6.10 16.04
N PHE A 199 -9.74 6.10 15.36
CA PHE A 199 -9.71 6.14 13.90
C PHE A 199 -10.43 4.95 13.27
N ALA A 200 -10.22 3.74 13.79
CA ALA A 200 -10.90 2.55 13.31
C ALA A 200 -12.42 2.63 13.50
N GLU A 201 -12.89 3.18 14.62
CA GLU A 201 -14.32 3.42 14.85
C GLU A 201 -14.88 4.45 13.86
N ARG A 202 -14.17 5.55 13.60
CA ARG A 202 -14.57 6.54 12.58
C ARG A 202 -14.74 5.91 11.21
N ILE A 203 -13.79 5.05 10.79
CA ILE A 203 -13.87 4.33 9.52
C ILE A 203 -15.02 3.33 9.50
N ALA A 204 -15.27 2.60 10.59
CA ALA A 204 -16.35 1.61 10.66
C ALA A 204 -17.76 2.21 10.51
N GLN A 205 -17.93 3.51 10.80
CA GLN A 205 -19.20 4.23 10.57
C GLN A 205 -19.44 4.63 9.11
N LEU A 206 -18.43 4.51 8.24
CA LEU A 206 -18.52 4.92 6.85
C LEU A 206 -18.86 3.74 5.94
N PRO A 207 -19.60 3.97 4.84
CA PRO A 207 -19.87 2.92 3.87
C PRO A 207 -18.58 2.48 3.17
N LEU A 208 -18.42 1.18 2.93
CA LEU A 208 -17.38 0.66 2.06
C LEU A 208 -17.68 1.04 0.60
N GLN A 209 -16.63 1.32 -0.17
CA GLN A 209 -16.70 1.62 -1.59
C GLN A 209 -17.06 0.37 -2.41
N GLU A 210 -16.53 -0.79 -2.01
CA GLU A 210 -16.70 -2.06 -2.71
C GLU A 210 -17.05 -3.18 -1.73
N GLN A 211 -17.60 -4.28 -2.26
CA GLN A 211 -17.74 -5.50 -1.48
C GLN A 211 -16.35 -6.08 -1.13
N PRO A 212 -16.13 -6.59 0.09
CA PRO A 212 -14.84 -7.19 0.45
C PRO A 212 -14.43 -8.33 -0.49
N GLY A 213 -13.18 -8.27 -0.95
CA GLY A 213 -12.50 -9.18 -1.87
C GLY A 213 -13.00 -9.21 -3.29
N THR A 214 -13.69 -8.17 -3.77
CA THR A 214 -14.10 -8.10 -5.17
C THR A 214 -13.17 -7.25 -6.01
N LEU A 215 -12.84 -6.04 -5.54
CA LEU A 215 -12.03 -5.09 -6.29
C LEU A 215 -10.89 -4.57 -5.42
N TRP A 216 -9.77 -4.29 -6.07
CA TRP A 216 -8.68 -3.54 -5.47
C TRP A 216 -9.05 -2.06 -5.43
N ASP A 217 -8.97 -1.45 -4.25
CA ASP A 217 -9.17 -0.02 -4.05
C ASP A 217 -8.27 0.47 -2.90
N TYR A 218 -7.49 1.51 -3.15
CA TYR A 218 -6.48 1.98 -2.22
C TYR A 218 -7.09 2.79 -1.08
N GLY A 219 -6.88 2.38 0.17
CA GLY A 219 -7.49 3.09 1.28
C GLY A 219 -6.82 2.91 2.62
N HIS A 220 -7.60 3.24 3.64
CA HIS A 220 -7.26 3.13 5.05
C HIS A 220 -7.14 1.70 5.58
N SER A 221 -7.15 0.69 4.70
CA SER A 221 -7.03 -0.71 5.07
C SER A 221 -5.83 -1.00 5.98
N THR A 222 -4.67 -0.38 5.71
CA THR A 222 -3.47 -0.60 6.52
C THR A 222 -3.52 0.08 7.88
N ASP A 223 -4.25 1.19 8.00
CA ASP A 223 -4.47 1.86 9.30
C ASP A 223 -5.33 0.95 10.21
N ILE A 224 -6.36 0.32 9.62
CA ILE A 224 -7.18 -0.69 10.32
C ILE A 224 -6.36 -1.93 10.67
N LEU A 225 -5.46 -2.36 9.79
CA LEU A 225 -4.52 -3.45 10.11
C LEU A 225 -3.61 -3.10 11.29
N GLY A 226 -3.17 -1.84 11.38
CA GLY A 226 -2.47 -1.32 12.54
C GLY A 226 -3.26 -1.50 13.83
N ARG A 227 -4.57 -1.18 13.81
CA ARG A 227 -5.43 -1.41 14.96
C ARG A 227 -5.63 -2.89 15.29
N VAL A 228 -5.73 -3.77 14.29
CA VAL A 228 -5.77 -5.23 14.52
C VAL A 228 -4.51 -5.70 15.26
N ILE A 229 -3.33 -5.25 14.84
CA ILE A 229 -2.05 -5.57 15.50
C ILE A 229 -2.09 -5.14 16.97
N GLU A 230 -2.62 -3.95 17.26
CA GLU A 230 -2.72 -3.48 18.65
C GLU A 230 -3.59 -4.38 19.51
N VAL A 231 -4.78 -4.75 19.01
CA VAL A 231 -5.71 -5.62 19.74
C VAL A 231 -5.11 -7.01 19.96
N ALA A 232 -4.52 -7.60 18.92
CA ALA A 232 -3.98 -8.96 18.99
C ALA A 232 -2.69 -9.06 19.81
N SER A 233 -1.89 -8.00 19.85
CA SER A 233 -0.61 -7.97 20.60
C SER A 233 -0.72 -7.42 22.02
N GLY A 234 -1.76 -6.62 22.30
CA GLY A 234 -1.91 -5.87 23.55
C GLY A 234 -0.93 -4.69 23.68
N LYS A 235 -0.28 -4.27 22.59
CA LYS A 235 0.69 -3.17 22.55
C LYS A 235 0.24 -2.10 21.57
N SER A 236 0.76 -0.87 21.69
CA SER A 236 0.60 0.11 20.60
C SER A 236 1.32 -0.36 19.34
N LEU A 237 0.88 0.10 18.17
CA LEU A 237 1.48 -0.29 16.89
C LEU A 237 3.00 -0.04 16.90
N LEU A 238 3.43 1.16 17.31
CA LEU A 238 4.84 1.51 17.40
C LEU A 238 5.63 0.61 18.34
N GLN A 239 5.07 0.27 19.51
CA GLN A 239 5.79 -0.57 20.46
C GLN A 239 5.93 -1.99 19.94
N TYR A 240 4.87 -2.53 19.32
CA TYR A 240 4.94 -3.85 18.69
C TYR A 240 5.96 -3.89 17.55
N GLU A 241 5.96 -2.89 16.65
CA GLU A 241 6.94 -2.77 15.58
C GLU A 241 8.37 -2.63 16.13
N LYS A 242 8.58 -1.82 17.18
CA LYS A 242 9.89 -1.68 17.84
C LYS A 242 10.40 -3.01 18.39
N ASP A 243 9.57 -3.72 19.13
CA ASP A 243 10.00 -4.95 19.81
C ASP A 243 10.29 -6.10 18.83
N ASN A 244 9.53 -6.18 17.74
CA ASN A 244 9.53 -7.38 16.89
C ASN A 244 10.17 -7.17 15.51
N LEU A 245 10.40 -5.93 15.08
CA LEU A 245 10.91 -5.63 13.73
C LEU A 245 12.01 -4.56 13.75
N LEU A 246 11.69 -3.34 14.19
CA LEU A 246 12.59 -2.20 14.09
C LEU A 246 13.82 -2.35 15.00
N GLY A 247 13.61 -2.79 16.25
CA GLY A 247 14.68 -3.02 17.22
C GLY A 247 15.66 -4.11 16.78
N PRO A 248 15.19 -5.33 16.45
CA PRO A 248 16.06 -6.40 15.93
C PRO A 248 16.85 -6.04 14.67
N LEU A 249 16.30 -5.17 13.80
CA LEU A 249 16.98 -4.66 12.61
C LEU A 249 17.85 -3.43 12.85
N GLY A 250 17.91 -2.90 14.07
CA GLY A 250 18.70 -1.71 14.41
C GLY A 250 18.14 -0.41 13.83
N MET A 251 16.85 -0.35 13.48
CA MET A 251 16.18 0.81 12.89
C MET A 251 15.82 1.87 13.95
N THR A 252 16.82 2.42 14.64
CA THR A 252 16.65 3.30 15.81
C THR A 252 15.96 4.64 15.53
N ASP A 253 15.94 5.06 14.26
CA ASP A 253 15.40 6.35 13.81
C ASP A 253 14.08 6.20 13.05
N THR A 254 13.51 4.99 13.01
CA THR A 254 12.17 4.75 12.44
C THR A 254 11.10 4.86 13.53
N THR A 255 10.20 5.83 13.38
CA THR A 255 9.18 6.18 14.37
C THR A 255 8.03 6.96 13.71
N PHE A 256 6.86 6.99 14.33
CA PHE A 256 5.74 7.85 13.87
C PHE A 256 5.97 9.34 14.17
N TYR A 257 6.74 9.66 15.21
CA TYR A 257 7.06 11.03 15.61
C TYR A 257 8.53 11.18 16.00
N VAL A 258 9.16 12.27 15.56
CA VAL A 258 10.52 12.65 15.97
C VAL A 258 10.41 13.57 17.19
N THR A 259 10.45 12.97 18.38
CA THR A 259 10.32 13.69 19.65
C THR A 259 11.63 14.29 20.15
N ASP A 260 12.77 13.70 19.78
CA ASP A 260 14.10 14.21 20.10
C ASP A 260 14.36 15.56 19.38
N ALA A 261 14.48 16.62 20.17
CA ALA A 261 14.75 17.97 19.68
C ALA A 261 16.04 18.06 18.85
N ALA A 262 17.07 17.27 19.17
CA ALA A 262 18.32 17.24 18.42
C ALA A 262 18.15 16.63 17.03
N LYS A 263 17.19 15.70 16.86
CA LYS A 263 16.90 15.03 15.58
C LYS A 263 15.88 15.77 14.73
N LYS A 264 15.08 16.69 15.29
CA LYS A 264 14.12 17.50 14.50
C LYS A 264 14.77 18.25 13.33
N LYS A 265 16.03 18.68 13.47
CA LYS A 265 16.82 19.34 12.40
C LYS A 265 17.30 18.39 11.28
N LEU A 266 17.14 17.08 11.46
CA LEU A 266 17.45 16.05 10.48
C LEU A 266 16.25 15.73 9.58
N ILE A 267 15.06 16.25 9.90
CA ILE A 267 13.86 15.99 9.09
C ILE A 267 13.98 16.72 7.75
N ALA A 268 13.92 15.97 6.66
CA ALA A 268 13.87 16.53 5.32
C ALA A 268 12.59 17.37 5.12
N LYS A 269 12.75 18.52 4.47
CA LYS A 269 11.67 19.44 4.10
C LYS A 269 11.49 19.42 2.58
N PRO A 270 10.25 19.49 2.09
CA PRO A 270 9.99 19.60 0.65
C PRO A 270 10.41 20.97 0.11
N MET A 271 10.28 21.17 -1.20
CA MET A 271 10.45 22.51 -1.79
C MET A 271 9.44 23.49 -1.17
N PRO A 272 9.79 24.78 -0.97
CA PRO A 272 8.85 25.76 -0.38
C PRO A 272 7.56 25.97 -1.18
N LYS A 273 7.60 25.71 -2.49
CA LYS A 273 6.45 25.84 -3.41
C LYS A 273 5.58 24.57 -3.45
N ASP A 274 5.99 23.52 -2.76
CA ASP A 274 5.29 22.24 -2.78
C ASP A 274 4.06 22.29 -1.89
N SER A 275 2.89 22.51 -2.51
CA SER A 275 1.61 22.68 -1.82
C SER A 275 0.93 21.38 -1.42
N ASP A 276 1.48 20.23 -1.82
CA ASP A 276 0.84 18.92 -1.64
C ASP A 276 1.30 18.17 -0.37
N PHE A 277 2.33 18.69 0.31
CA PHE A 277 2.74 18.20 1.62
C PHE A 277 1.82 18.73 2.74
N ARG A 278 0.51 18.46 2.64
CA ARG A 278 -0.44 18.67 3.75
C ARG A 278 -0.33 17.53 4.75
N VAL A 279 0.81 17.43 5.42
CA VAL A 279 0.93 16.69 6.68
C VAL A 279 1.23 17.71 7.76
N GLY A 280 0.41 17.69 8.80
CA GLY A 280 0.47 18.62 9.92
C GLY A 280 1.90 18.86 10.37
N PHE A 281 2.28 20.12 10.45
CA PHE A 281 3.35 20.52 11.36
C PHE A 281 2.80 20.29 12.77
N LEU A 282 3.22 19.17 13.38
CA LEU A 282 3.20 18.98 14.82
C LEU A 282 4.64 19.10 15.33
#